data_AF-A0A929RPV9-F1
#
_entry.id   AF-A0A929RPV9-F1
#
_cell.length_a   1.000
_cell.length_b   1.000
_cell.length_c   1.000
_cell.angle_alpha   90.00
_cell.angle_beta   90.00
_cell.angle_gamma   90.00
#
_symmetry.space_group_name_H-M   'P 1'
#
loop_
_entity.id
_entity.type
_entity.pdbx_description
1 polymer ?
#
loop_
_entity_poly.entity_id
_entity_poly.type
_entity_poly.pdbx_seq_one_letter_code
_entity_poly.pdbx_strand_id
1 'polypeptide(L)'
;MAIVGADVEQLHTLARQFREKADQLESNVAQSLSQNVASSPWKGTDAETFRQNWQTDLTPKIQQVVASLRDAADSADRNADEQDRTSSVTSGTSGTPSSSTSTSPVSQESHSPGNSTGNAPSSTGGATSPAPSQNGTQPSQGLGQTTARFEDFRQHRLGQKTDYDGAYGFQCVDLANQYTSDIFGVPAHAALGGGNAKDIFGNTGEQYFTKVGPSGGAQVGDIVCVGAYRSNPYGHIAIVNSIGADGSITVMEQDGFTQGPARLRALGPTERGAIQGFLRPRTERLK
;
A
#
# COMPACT_ATOMS: atom_id res chain seq x y z
N MET A 1 24.18 2.15 17.23
CA MET A 1 23.05 1.70 16.38
C MET A 1 22.73 2.85 15.44
N ALA A 2 23.07 2.71 14.16
CA ALA A 2 22.79 3.75 13.17
C ALA A 2 21.32 3.62 12.74
N ILE A 3 20.58 4.72 12.86
CA ILE A 3 19.26 4.88 12.25
C ILE A 3 19.50 4.81 10.74
N VAL A 4 19.11 3.70 10.12
CA VAL A 4 19.16 3.54 8.65
C VAL A 4 17.94 4.27 8.09
N GLY A 5 18.05 5.59 7.97
CA GLY A 5 17.21 6.41 7.09
C GLY A 5 17.86 6.50 5.72
N ALA A 6 17.08 6.66 4.66
CA ALA A 6 17.64 6.95 3.35
C ALA A 6 18.31 8.34 3.40
N ASP A 7 19.36 8.55 2.62
CA ASP A 7 19.98 9.87 2.53
C ASP A 7 19.00 10.83 1.82
N VAL A 8 18.44 11.78 2.57
CA VAL A 8 17.47 12.79 2.10
C VAL A 8 18.05 13.58 0.91
N GLU A 9 19.35 13.85 0.93
CA GLU A 9 20.04 14.55 -0.17
C GLU A 9 20.09 13.69 -1.44
N GLN A 10 20.24 12.36 -1.30
CA GLN A 10 20.18 11.42 -2.41
C GLN A 10 18.78 11.33 -3.00
N LEU A 11 17.72 11.39 -2.18
CA LEU A 11 16.33 11.40 -2.65
C LEU A 11 16.01 12.66 -3.45
N HIS A 12 16.41 13.85 -2.98
CA HIS A 12 16.27 15.08 -3.76
C HIS A 12 17.11 15.05 -5.05
N THR A 13 18.30 14.47 -5.00
CA THR A 13 19.15 14.31 -6.19
C THR A 13 18.46 13.41 -7.22
N LEU A 14 17.87 12.30 -6.77
CA LEU A 14 17.11 11.39 -7.63
C LEU A 14 15.88 12.07 -8.22
N ALA A 15 15.12 12.84 -7.43
CA ALA A 15 13.98 13.61 -7.92
C ALA A 15 14.40 14.62 -9.01
N ARG A 16 15.51 15.35 -8.81
CA ARG A 16 16.08 16.24 -9.83
C ARG A 16 16.45 15.49 -11.11
N GLN A 17 17.08 14.33 -11.00
CA GLN A 17 17.44 13.51 -12.16
C GLN A 17 16.21 13.06 -12.95
N PHE A 18 15.14 12.63 -12.27
CA PHE A 18 13.91 12.25 -12.95
C PHE A 18 13.27 13.42 -13.69
N ARG A 19 13.21 14.62 -13.08
CA ARG A 19 12.69 15.81 -13.76
C ARG A 19 13.54 16.22 -14.96
N GLU A 20 14.87 16.20 -14.82
CA GLU A 20 15.78 16.50 -15.93
C GLU A 20 15.56 15.54 -17.11
N LYS A 21 15.39 14.23 -16.84
CA LYS A 21 15.13 13.25 -17.89
C LYS A 21 13.73 13.34 -18.48
N ALA A 22 12.72 13.69 -17.69
CA ALA A 22 11.39 13.99 -18.18
C ALA A 22 11.42 15.20 -19.15
N ASP A 23 12.11 16.27 -18.77
CA ASP A 23 12.24 17.48 -19.59
C ASP A 23 13.05 17.22 -20.86
N GLN A 24 14.13 16.42 -20.77
CA GLN A 24 14.91 16.00 -21.94
C GLN A 24 14.07 15.15 -22.91
N LEU A 25 13.26 14.22 -22.39
CA LEU A 25 12.39 13.37 -23.21
C LEU A 25 11.29 14.19 -23.90
N GLU A 26 10.65 15.10 -23.18
CA GLU A 26 9.59 15.95 -23.71
C GLU A 26 10.13 16.99 -24.70
N SER A 27 11.14 17.77 -24.31
CA SER A 27 11.58 18.94 -25.06
C SER A 27 12.53 18.59 -26.20
N ASN A 28 13.38 17.58 -26.04
CA ASN A 28 14.41 17.30 -27.04
C ASN A 28 14.06 16.10 -27.91
N VAL A 29 13.54 15.03 -27.33
CA VAL A 29 13.28 13.79 -28.09
C VAL A 29 11.93 13.85 -28.79
N ALA A 30 10.85 14.08 -28.05
CA ALA A 30 9.50 14.06 -28.61
C ALA A 30 9.29 15.17 -29.66
N GLN A 31 9.75 16.40 -29.37
CA GLN A 31 9.64 17.53 -30.29
C GLN A 31 10.52 17.36 -31.54
N SER A 32 11.78 16.94 -31.40
CA SER A 32 12.68 16.71 -32.54
C SER A 32 12.15 15.60 -33.46
N LEU A 33 11.72 14.47 -32.89
CA LEU A 33 11.12 13.39 -33.67
C LEU A 33 9.83 13.85 -34.36
N SER A 34 8.97 14.61 -33.68
CA SER A 34 7.76 15.16 -34.29
C SER A 34 8.07 16.10 -35.47
N GLN A 35 9.09 16.95 -35.34
CA GLN A 35 9.53 17.83 -36.43
C GLN A 35 10.12 17.04 -37.60
N ASN A 36 10.92 15.99 -37.34
CA ASN A 36 11.48 15.12 -38.37
C ASN A 36 10.39 14.33 -39.10
N VAL A 37 9.39 13.83 -38.37
CA VAL A 37 8.23 13.12 -38.93
C VAL A 37 7.39 14.06 -39.80
N ALA A 38 7.19 15.31 -39.37
CA ALA A 38 6.45 16.31 -40.12
C ALA A 38 7.19 16.80 -41.38
N SER A 39 8.51 17.01 -41.29
CA SER A 39 9.34 17.53 -42.40
C SER A 39 9.83 16.45 -43.37
N SER A 40 9.59 15.17 -43.07
CA SER A 40 10.01 14.05 -43.90
C SER A 40 9.49 14.18 -45.35
N PRO A 41 10.36 14.05 -46.37
CA PRO A 41 9.98 14.13 -47.79
C PRO A 41 9.20 12.91 -48.29
N TRP A 42 9.03 11.87 -47.44
CA TRP A 42 8.25 10.67 -47.75
C TRP A 42 6.76 11.01 -47.87
N LYS A 43 6.14 10.67 -49.02
CA LYS A 43 4.74 10.98 -49.34
C LYS A 43 3.97 9.73 -49.74
N GLY A 44 2.64 9.81 -49.63
CA GLY A 44 1.72 8.74 -50.01
C GLY A 44 1.05 8.12 -48.79
N THR A 45 0.00 7.34 -49.02
CA THR A 45 -0.96 6.88 -48.00
C THR A 45 -0.33 6.33 -46.72
N ASP A 46 0.77 5.58 -46.83
CA ASP A 46 1.48 5.01 -45.68
C ASP A 46 2.17 6.08 -44.85
N ALA A 47 2.73 7.12 -45.48
CA ALA A 47 3.35 8.24 -44.80
C ALA A 47 2.30 9.06 -44.04
N GLU A 48 1.12 9.29 -44.62
CA GLU A 48 0.00 9.94 -43.92
C GLU A 48 -0.51 9.09 -42.74
N THR A 49 -0.65 7.77 -42.93
CA THR A 49 -1.04 6.83 -41.88
C THR A 49 -0.04 6.82 -40.73
N PHE A 50 1.26 6.81 -41.04
CA PHE A 50 2.31 6.86 -40.02
C PHE A 50 2.30 8.19 -39.25
N ARG A 51 2.14 9.33 -39.92
CA ARG A 51 2.03 10.64 -39.26
C ARG A 51 0.82 10.71 -38.33
N GLN A 52 -0.31 10.16 -38.77
CA GLN A 52 -1.50 10.06 -37.93
C GLN A 52 -1.22 9.19 -36.71
N ASN A 53 -0.69 7.98 -36.88
CA ASN A 53 -0.35 7.07 -35.78
C ASN A 53 0.66 7.70 -34.80
N TRP A 54 1.65 8.42 -35.31
CA TRP A 54 2.62 9.17 -34.50
C TRP A 54 1.93 10.18 -33.57
N GLN A 55 0.95 10.92 -34.09
CA GLN A 55 0.21 11.93 -33.32
C GLN A 55 -0.82 11.32 -32.37
N THR A 56 -1.52 10.26 -32.80
CA THR A 56 -2.66 9.72 -32.04
C THR A 56 -2.28 8.62 -31.05
N ASP A 57 -1.16 7.93 -31.23
CA ASP A 57 -0.76 6.80 -30.37
C ASP A 57 0.62 7.02 -29.72
N LEU A 58 1.66 7.26 -30.53
CA LEU A 58 3.03 7.29 -30.02
C LEU A 58 3.32 8.54 -29.18
N THR A 59 2.85 9.71 -29.60
CA THR A 59 3.03 10.96 -28.83
C THR A 59 2.38 10.90 -27.45
N PRO A 60 1.10 10.50 -27.30
CA PRO A 60 0.48 10.29 -25.99
C PRO A 60 1.21 9.29 -25.09
N LYS A 61 1.76 8.20 -25.65
CA LYS A 61 2.56 7.24 -24.88
C LYS A 61 3.86 7.85 -24.36
N ILE A 62 4.54 8.68 -25.15
CA ILE A 62 5.73 9.41 -24.69
C ILE A 62 5.36 10.40 -23.58
N GLN A 63 4.27 11.14 -23.73
CA GLN A 63 3.75 12.04 -22.70
C GLN A 63 3.40 11.29 -21.40
N GLN A 64 2.84 10.08 -21.51
CA GLN A 64 2.57 9.23 -20.35
C GLN A 64 3.85 8.83 -19.62
N VAL A 65 4.93 8.50 -20.34
CA VAL A 65 6.24 8.21 -19.72
C VAL A 65 6.82 9.45 -19.04
N VAL A 66 6.73 10.62 -19.67
CA VAL A 66 7.16 11.90 -19.07
C VAL A 66 6.38 12.17 -17.79
N ALA A 67 5.06 11.95 -17.79
CA ALA A 67 4.22 12.09 -16.60
C ALA A 67 4.65 11.13 -15.49
N SER A 68 4.86 9.85 -15.78
CA SER A 68 5.34 8.88 -14.79
C SER A 68 6.72 9.22 -14.21
N LEU A 69 7.63 9.80 -15.00
CA LEU A 69 8.92 10.28 -14.49
C LEU A 69 8.74 11.47 -13.53
N ARG A 70 7.81 12.39 -13.82
CA ARG A 70 7.48 13.50 -12.92
C ARG A 70 6.81 13.02 -11.64
N ASP A 71 5.87 12.09 -11.73
CA ASP A 71 5.21 11.46 -10.56
C ASP A 71 6.21 10.72 -9.66
N ALA A 72 7.20 10.05 -10.28
CA ALA A 72 8.30 9.41 -9.55
C ALA A 72 9.20 10.45 -8.84
N ALA A 73 9.49 11.58 -9.48
CA ALA A 73 10.24 12.67 -8.87
C ALA A 73 9.50 13.28 -7.66
N ASP A 74 8.20 13.53 -7.80
CA ASP A 74 7.37 14.08 -6.74
C ASP A 74 7.24 13.11 -5.57
N SER A 75 7.20 11.80 -5.84
CA SER A 75 7.22 10.78 -4.80
C SER A 75 8.56 10.73 -4.06
N ALA A 76 9.69 10.84 -4.78
CA ALA A 76 11.01 10.90 -4.16
C ALA A 76 11.19 12.14 -3.27
N ASP A 77 10.73 13.33 -3.70
CA ASP A 77 10.78 14.54 -2.87
C ASP A 77 9.88 14.45 -1.64
N ARG A 78 8.64 13.96 -1.80
CA ARG A 78 7.73 13.80 -0.66
C ARG A 78 8.29 12.80 0.36
N ASN A 79 8.99 11.76 -0.08
CA ASN A 79 9.65 10.81 0.83
C ASN A 79 10.87 11.42 1.55
N ALA A 80 11.57 12.35 0.90
CA ALA A 80 12.65 13.11 1.51
C ALA A 80 12.11 14.02 2.64
N ASP A 81 11.02 14.74 2.37
CA ASP A 81 10.37 15.63 3.34
C ASP A 81 9.88 14.88 4.60
N GLU A 82 9.40 13.64 4.45
CA GLU A 82 8.97 12.81 5.59
C GLU A 82 10.12 12.40 6.50
N GLN A 83 11.30 12.13 5.94
CA GLN A 83 12.47 11.77 6.74
C GLN A 83 13.00 12.98 7.50
N ASP A 84 12.95 14.18 6.91
CA ASP A 84 13.27 15.43 7.61
C ASP A 84 12.28 15.73 8.75
N ARG A 85 10.98 15.54 8.51
CA ARG A 85 9.95 15.70 9.57
C ARG A 85 10.12 14.68 10.70
N THR A 86 10.41 13.43 10.39
CA THR A 86 10.59 12.38 11.41
C THR A 86 11.86 12.60 12.24
N SER A 87 12.92 13.09 11.60
CA SER A 87 14.20 13.39 12.26
C SER A 87 14.11 14.63 13.17
N SER A 88 13.32 15.64 12.79
CA SER A 88 13.07 16.83 13.62
C SER A 88 12.22 16.53 14.86
N VAL A 89 11.24 15.61 14.78
CA VAL A 89 10.45 15.16 15.94
C VAL A 89 11.29 14.33 16.93
N THR A 90 12.23 13.53 16.44
CA THR A 90 13.11 12.71 17.29
C THR A 90 14.15 13.55 18.06
N SER A 91 14.52 14.72 17.54
CA SER A 91 15.48 15.62 18.19
C SER A 91 14.85 16.53 19.27
N GLY A 92 13.53 16.46 19.48
CA GLY A 92 12.79 17.33 20.41
C GLY A 92 12.56 16.77 21.83
N THR A 93 12.94 15.52 22.11
CA THR A 93 12.62 14.89 23.41
C THR A 93 13.88 14.51 24.18
N SER A 94 14.67 15.52 24.56
CA SER A 94 15.74 15.38 25.56
C SER A 94 15.95 16.71 26.28
N GLY A 95 15.09 16.97 27.27
CA GLY A 95 15.20 18.07 28.22
C GLY A 95 14.66 17.62 29.58
N THR A 96 15.55 17.04 30.38
CA THR A 96 15.33 16.53 31.74
C THR A 96 14.77 17.61 32.68
N PRO A 97 13.88 17.26 33.65
CA PRO A 97 13.36 18.21 34.63
C PRO A 97 14.40 18.53 35.71
N SER A 98 14.61 19.81 36.00
CA SER A 98 15.38 20.27 37.15
C SER A 98 14.45 20.71 38.28
N SER A 99 14.60 20.08 39.44
CA SER A 99 13.98 20.47 40.70
C SER A 99 14.82 21.53 41.43
N SER A 100 14.17 22.61 41.90
CA SER A 100 14.54 23.26 43.17
C SER A 100 13.37 24.05 43.79
N THR A 101 13.20 23.79 45.09
CA THR A 101 12.36 24.37 46.16
C THR A 101 12.43 25.92 46.19
N SER A 102 11.46 26.76 46.58
CA SER A 102 10.54 26.82 47.72
C SER A 102 9.65 28.09 47.51
N THR A 103 8.35 28.12 47.82
CA THR A 103 7.76 28.64 49.07
C THR A 103 6.21 28.60 48.97
N SER A 104 5.54 28.18 50.04
CA SER A 104 4.07 28.18 50.21
C SER A 104 3.52 29.61 50.53
N PRO A 105 2.20 29.91 50.52
CA PRO A 105 1.22 29.30 51.46
C PRO A 105 -0.20 28.99 50.93
N VAL A 106 -0.83 27.99 51.59
CA VAL A 106 -2.23 27.89 52.09
C VAL A 106 -3.40 28.12 51.09
N SER A 107 -4.34 27.20 50.86
CA SER A 107 -5.37 26.73 51.81
C SER A 107 -6.17 25.53 51.25
N GLN A 108 -6.55 24.60 52.15
CA GLN A 108 -7.88 23.95 52.36
C GLN A 108 -8.67 23.52 51.09
N GLU A 109 -9.13 22.27 50.90
CA GLU A 109 -10.00 21.52 51.81
C GLU A 109 -10.18 20.06 51.31
N SER A 110 -10.18 19.15 52.28
CA SER A 110 -10.74 17.80 52.44
C SER A 110 -11.74 17.24 51.40
N HIS A 111 -11.56 15.98 50.97
CA HIS A 111 -12.30 14.80 51.49
C HIS A 111 -11.98 13.48 50.75
N SER A 112 -12.00 12.42 51.57
CA SER A 112 -11.59 11.02 51.32
C SER A 112 -12.66 10.17 50.60
N PRO A 113 -12.30 8.91 50.21
CA PRO A 113 -13.08 8.08 49.29
C PRO A 113 -14.11 7.18 50.00
N GLY A 114 -15.18 6.83 49.28
CA GLY A 114 -16.27 5.96 49.76
C GLY A 114 -16.46 4.73 48.89
N ASN A 115 -16.19 3.57 49.49
CA ASN A 115 -16.51 2.21 49.06
C ASN A 115 -18.00 1.88 49.28
N SER A 116 -18.63 1.05 48.42
CA SER A 116 -19.66 0.03 48.79
C SER A 116 -20.23 -0.67 47.54
N THR A 117 -20.08 -1.99 47.37
CA THR A 117 -21.00 -3.10 47.74
C THR A 117 -22.42 -3.07 47.15
N GLY A 118 -22.80 -4.15 46.45
CA GLY A 118 -24.09 -4.83 46.71
C GLY A 118 -25.10 -5.01 45.55
N ASN A 119 -25.14 -6.25 45.06
CA ASN A 119 -26.34 -7.06 44.74
C ASN A 119 -27.10 -6.98 43.39
N ALA A 120 -27.32 -8.21 42.89
CA ALA A 120 -28.24 -8.66 41.85
C ALA A 120 -29.72 -8.56 42.26
N PRO A 121 -30.64 -8.87 41.32
CA PRO A 121 -31.32 -10.18 41.45
C PRO A 121 -31.50 -10.94 40.13
N SER A 122 -31.83 -12.22 40.30
CA SER A 122 -32.01 -13.29 39.31
C SER A 122 -33.49 -13.52 38.96
N SER A 123 -33.79 -13.93 37.72
CA SER A 123 -34.88 -14.87 37.36
C SER A 123 -34.55 -15.48 35.97
N THR A 124 -34.13 -16.74 35.79
CA THR A 124 -34.79 -18.06 35.90
C THR A 124 -35.76 -18.41 34.75
N GLY A 125 -35.36 -19.41 33.95
CA GLY A 125 -36.21 -20.32 33.14
C GLY A 125 -36.16 -20.09 31.63
N GLY A 126 -35.80 -21.04 30.75
CA GLY A 126 -35.45 -22.45 30.86
C GLY A 126 -35.48 -23.11 29.47
N ALA A 127 -34.65 -24.16 29.29
CA ALA A 127 -34.73 -25.24 28.29
C ALA A 127 -34.55 -24.90 26.79
N THR A 128 -33.90 -25.67 25.90
CA THR A 128 -33.12 -26.92 25.91
C THR A 128 -32.53 -27.07 24.49
N SER A 129 -31.25 -27.37 24.43
CA SER A 129 -30.40 -27.89 23.33
C SER A 129 -31.04 -29.05 22.51
N PRO A 130 -30.57 -29.40 21.28
CA PRO A 130 -29.15 -29.68 21.05
C PRO A 130 -28.50 -29.25 19.72
N ALA A 131 -27.21 -28.98 19.86
CA ALA A 131 -26.19 -29.04 18.82
C ALA A 131 -26.09 -30.46 18.22
N PRO A 132 -25.57 -30.60 16.98
CA PRO A 132 -24.80 -31.77 16.61
C PRO A 132 -23.30 -31.51 16.81
N SER A 133 -22.66 -32.51 17.40
CA SER A 133 -21.23 -32.61 17.67
C SER A 133 -20.39 -32.77 16.40
N GLN A 134 -19.14 -32.33 16.50
CA GLN A 134 -18.09 -32.32 15.50
C GLN A 134 -17.57 -33.72 15.18
N ASN A 135 -17.34 -34.04 13.90
CA ASN A 135 -16.05 -34.58 13.44
C ASN A 135 -16.02 -34.70 11.90
N GLY A 136 -15.00 -34.10 11.28
CA GLY A 136 -14.72 -34.24 9.85
C GLY A 136 -14.03 -33.00 9.30
N THR A 137 -12.71 -33.01 9.26
CA THR A 137 -11.78 -32.12 8.54
C THR A 137 -12.44 -31.23 7.49
N GLN A 138 -12.59 -29.92 7.74
CA GLN A 138 -13.13 -28.99 6.73
C GLN A 138 -12.15 -27.85 6.42
N PRO A 139 -11.21 -28.03 5.47
CA PRO A 139 -10.33 -26.97 4.97
C PRO A 139 -11.00 -26.01 3.97
N SER A 140 -12.30 -26.16 3.65
CA SER A 140 -12.92 -25.52 2.47
C SER A 140 -13.81 -24.30 2.72
N GLN A 141 -14.27 -24.03 3.95
CA GLN A 141 -15.19 -22.90 4.18
C GLN A 141 -14.51 -21.57 4.52
N GLY A 142 -13.30 -21.62 5.09
CA GLY A 142 -12.51 -20.41 5.31
C GLY A 142 -12.07 -19.73 4.01
N LEU A 143 -11.51 -20.48 3.06
CA LEU A 143 -11.10 -19.95 1.75
C LEU A 143 -12.27 -19.28 1.00
N GLY A 144 -13.46 -19.87 1.08
CA GLY A 144 -14.66 -19.36 0.42
C GLY A 144 -15.08 -17.97 0.95
N GLN A 145 -14.96 -17.73 2.25
CA GLN A 145 -15.30 -16.43 2.84
C GLN A 145 -14.30 -15.34 2.48
N THR A 146 -13.00 -15.61 2.56
CA THR A 146 -11.97 -14.65 2.14
C THR A 146 -12.10 -14.31 0.66
N THR A 147 -12.35 -15.31 -0.19
CA THR A 147 -12.56 -15.10 -1.63
C THR A 147 -13.80 -14.24 -1.90
N ALA A 148 -14.90 -14.47 -1.16
CA ALA A 148 -16.11 -13.66 -1.30
C ALA A 148 -15.89 -12.19 -0.88
N ARG A 149 -15.15 -11.94 0.21
CA ARG A 149 -14.80 -10.57 0.63
C ARG A 149 -13.88 -9.87 -0.35
N PHE A 150 -12.92 -10.58 -0.91
CA PHE A 150 -12.09 -10.05 -1.99
C PHE A 150 -12.91 -9.75 -3.25
N GLU A 151 -13.85 -10.62 -3.63
CA GLU A 151 -14.70 -10.39 -4.78
C GLU A 151 -15.57 -9.13 -4.63
N ASP A 152 -16.17 -8.94 -3.46
CA ASP A 152 -16.92 -7.72 -3.14
C ASP A 152 -16.04 -6.47 -3.22
N PHE A 153 -14.86 -6.51 -2.61
CA PHE A 153 -13.87 -5.42 -2.71
C PHE A 153 -13.50 -5.12 -4.16
N ARG A 154 -13.21 -6.16 -4.95
CA ARG A 154 -12.83 -6.05 -6.36
C ARG A 154 -13.93 -5.38 -7.18
N GLN A 155 -15.20 -5.74 -6.96
CA GLN A 155 -16.33 -5.12 -7.67
C GLN A 155 -16.46 -3.62 -7.38
N HIS A 156 -16.15 -3.20 -6.15
CA HIS A 156 -16.27 -1.80 -5.76
C HIS A 156 -15.05 -0.94 -6.10
N ARG A 157 -13.86 -1.53 -6.20
CA ARG A 157 -12.59 -0.78 -6.34
C ARG A 157 -11.89 -0.96 -7.67
N LEU A 158 -12.18 -2.02 -8.44
CA LEU A 158 -11.55 -2.19 -9.74
C LEU A 158 -11.94 -1.05 -10.69
N GLY A 159 -10.94 -0.41 -11.29
CA GLY A 159 -11.13 0.79 -12.11
C GLY A 159 -11.31 2.09 -11.30
N GLN A 160 -11.29 2.04 -9.98
CA GLN A 160 -11.36 3.22 -9.11
C GLN A 160 -9.99 3.59 -8.56
N LYS A 161 -9.82 4.87 -8.23
CA LYS A 161 -8.65 5.39 -7.55
C LYS A 161 -8.88 5.37 -6.04
N THR A 162 -7.96 4.76 -5.31
CA THR A 162 -7.99 4.64 -3.85
C THR A 162 -6.85 5.45 -3.27
N ASP A 163 -7.20 6.45 -2.47
CA ASP A 163 -6.29 7.27 -1.67
C ASP A 163 -6.78 7.13 -0.23
N TYR A 164 -6.14 6.27 0.55
CA TYR A 164 -6.64 5.83 1.85
C TYR A 164 -6.22 6.80 2.95
N ASP A 165 -4.99 7.28 2.90
CA ASP A 165 -4.41 8.16 3.92
C ASP A 165 -4.34 9.64 3.52
N GLY A 166 -4.69 9.98 2.28
CA GLY A 166 -4.62 11.35 1.75
C GLY A 166 -3.19 11.79 1.42
N ALA A 167 -2.23 10.88 1.45
CA ALA A 167 -0.83 11.12 1.21
C ALA A 167 -0.35 10.35 -0.02
N TYR A 168 0.61 10.91 -0.76
CA TYR A 168 1.22 10.25 -1.92
C TYR A 168 0.30 9.93 -3.11
N GLY A 169 -1.01 10.19 -3.02
CA GLY A 169 -1.98 9.98 -4.09
C GLY A 169 -2.49 8.54 -4.11
N PHE A 170 -2.35 7.83 -5.24
CA PHE A 170 -2.92 6.49 -5.41
C PHE A 170 -1.85 5.40 -5.33
N GLN A 171 -1.35 5.11 -4.12
CA GLN A 171 -0.27 4.15 -3.91
C GLN A 171 -0.74 2.69 -3.94
N CYS A 172 0.23 1.78 -4.04
CA CYS A 172 -0.03 0.35 -3.85
C CYS A 172 -0.48 0.03 -2.41
N VAL A 173 0.09 0.73 -1.43
CA VAL A 173 -0.23 0.58 0.00
C VAL A 173 -1.64 1.09 0.31
N ASP A 174 -2.14 2.14 -0.36
CA ASP A 174 -3.51 2.63 -0.20
C ASP A 174 -4.54 1.55 -0.50
N LEU A 175 -4.37 0.86 -1.62
CA LEU A 175 -5.30 -0.19 -2.02
C LEU A 175 -5.28 -1.36 -1.02
N ALA A 176 -4.10 -1.73 -0.53
CA ALA A 176 -3.97 -2.78 0.49
C ALA A 176 -4.56 -2.36 1.86
N ASN A 177 -4.40 -1.08 2.24
CA ASN A 177 -5.00 -0.51 3.44
C ASN A 177 -6.52 -0.47 3.35
N GLN A 178 -7.06 -0.04 2.22
CA GLN A 178 -8.49 -0.04 1.98
C GLN A 178 -9.05 -1.46 2.02
N TYR A 179 -8.42 -2.42 1.31
CA TYR A 179 -8.84 -3.82 1.33
C TYR A 179 -8.87 -4.37 2.76
N THR A 180 -7.80 -4.14 3.52
CA THR A 180 -7.71 -4.56 4.93
C THR A 180 -8.83 -3.97 5.77
N SER A 181 -9.11 -2.67 5.59
CA SER A 181 -10.16 -1.98 6.33
C SER A 181 -11.55 -2.50 5.99
N ASP A 182 -11.80 -2.80 4.72
CA ASP A 182 -13.08 -3.29 4.25
C ASP A 182 -13.36 -4.72 4.76
N ILE A 183 -12.37 -5.61 4.73
CA ILE A 183 -12.58 -7.02 5.10
C ILE A 183 -12.63 -7.28 6.61
N PHE A 184 -11.97 -6.44 7.42
CA PHE A 184 -11.95 -6.60 8.87
C PHE A 184 -12.78 -5.54 9.62
N GLY A 185 -13.17 -4.45 8.95
CA GLY A 185 -13.93 -3.36 9.55
C GLY A 185 -13.16 -2.58 10.62
N VAL A 186 -11.82 -2.58 10.56
CA VAL A 186 -10.93 -1.85 11.46
C VAL A 186 -9.97 -0.98 10.65
N PRO A 187 -9.38 0.09 11.22
CA PRO A 187 -8.36 0.87 10.51
C PRO A 187 -7.19 -0.01 10.06
N ALA A 188 -6.69 0.20 8.84
CA ALA A 188 -5.65 -0.64 8.24
C ALA A 188 -4.42 -0.76 9.12
N HIS A 189 -3.97 0.34 9.72
CA HIS A 189 -2.82 0.36 10.63
C HIS A 189 -2.96 -0.65 11.79
N ALA A 190 -4.18 -0.86 12.30
CA ALA A 190 -4.42 -1.80 13.39
C ALA A 190 -4.28 -3.27 12.96
N ALA A 191 -4.43 -3.59 11.66
CA ALA A 191 -4.42 -4.95 11.14
C ALA A 191 -3.19 -5.28 10.28
N LEU A 192 -2.81 -4.38 9.37
CA LEU A 192 -1.71 -4.53 8.41
C LEU A 192 -0.40 -3.88 8.91
N GLY A 193 -0.47 -2.99 9.89
CA GLY A 193 0.68 -2.19 10.32
C GLY A 193 0.92 -0.99 9.40
N GLY A 194 2.17 -0.56 9.25
CA GLY A 194 2.53 0.60 8.42
C GLY A 194 3.95 0.54 7.88
N GLY A 195 4.29 1.53 7.05
CA GLY A 195 5.56 1.62 6.32
C GLY A 195 5.36 1.46 4.81
N ASN A 196 6.48 1.42 4.07
CA ASN A 196 6.43 1.16 2.63
C ASN A 196 6.02 -0.29 2.37
N ALA A 197 5.66 -0.60 1.11
CA ALA A 197 5.26 -1.95 0.72
C ALA A 197 6.27 -3.05 1.13
N LYS A 198 7.58 -2.77 1.04
CA LYS A 198 8.63 -3.69 1.48
C LYS A 198 8.61 -3.98 2.99
N ASP A 199 8.11 -3.04 3.80
CA ASP A 199 8.14 -3.12 5.26
C ASP A 199 6.90 -3.86 5.81
N ILE A 200 5.79 -3.85 5.06
CA ILE A 200 4.49 -4.39 5.49
C ILE A 200 4.59 -5.85 5.92
N PHE A 201 5.27 -6.71 5.16
CA PHE A 201 5.37 -8.12 5.53
C PHE A 201 6.06 -8.30 6.88
N GLY A 202 7.15 -7.58 7.16
CA GLY A 202 7.82 -7.62 8.46
C GLY A 202 6.93 -7.10 9.59
N ASN A 203 6.29 -5.96 9.35
CA ASN A 203 5.54 -5.19 10.37
C ASN A 203 4.15 -5.75 10.68
N THR A 204 3.55 -6.55 9.78
CA THR A 204 2.22 -7.11 10.00
C THR A 204 2.24 -8.10 11.17
N GLY A 205 1.44 -7.82 12.20
CA GLY A 205 1.16 -8.77 13.27
C GLY A 205 0.19 -9.88 12.84
N GLU A 206 0.31 -11.07 13.42
CA GLU A 206 -0.48 -12.23 12.97
C GLU A 206 -1.90 -12.33 13.57
N GLN A 207 -2.39 -11.24 14.15
CA GLN A 207 -3.74 -11.19 14.74
C GLN A 207 -4.86 -11.22 13.69
N TYR A 208 -4.66 -10.58 12.53
CA TYR A 208 -5.64 -10.49 11.44
C TYR A 208 -5.21 -11.31 10.21
N PHE A 209 -3.91 -11.59 10.07
CA PHE A 209 -3.36 -12.32 8.95
C PHE A 209 -2.56 -13.53 9.42
N THR A 210 -2.57 -14.59 8.63
CA THR A 210 -1.59 -15.67 8.68
C THR A 210 -0.47 -15.33 7.71
N LYS A 211 0.78 -15.33 8.17
CA LYS A 211 1.96 -15.12 7.32
C LYS A 211 2.31 -16.41 6.59
N VAL A 212 2.32 -16.35 5.26
CA VAL A 212 2.69 -17.46 4.40
C VAL A 212 3.99 -17.09 3.69
N GLY A 213 5.04 -17.90 3.86
CA GLY A 213 6.31 -17.66 3.18
C GLY A 213 6.20 -17.81 1.65
N PRO A 214 7.23 -17.40 0.88
CA PRO A 214 7.18 -17.40 -0.59
C PRO A 214 6.89 -18.78 -1.21
N SER A 215 7.34 -19.86 -0.57
CA SER A 215 7.11 -21.25 -0.98
C SER A 215 5.77 -21.82 -0.53
N GLY A 216 5.02 -21.13 0.34
CA GLY A 216 3.76 -21.60 0.89
C GLY A 216 2.56 -21.47 -0.06
N GLY A 217 2.76 -20.84 -1.21
CA GLY A 217 1.76 -20.69 -2.26
C GLY A 217 0.75 -19.58 -1.99
N ALA A 218 0.45 -18.82 -3.06
CA ALA A 218 -0.56 -17.77 -3.05
C ALA A 218 -1.98 -18.35 -3.09
N GLN A 219 -2.92 -17.66 -2.46
CA GLN A 219 -4.35 -17.90 -2.60
C GLN A 219 -5.06 -16.60 -3.00
N VAL A 220 -6.20 -16.72 -3.67
CA VAL A 220 -7.03 -15.57 -4.01
C VAL A 220 -7.44 -14.83 -2.73
N GLY A 221 -7.31 -13.50 -2.75
CA GLY A 221 -7.56 -12.64 -1.60
C GLY A 221 -6.39 -12.51 -0.61
N ASP A 222 -5.30 -13.25 -0.80
CA ASP A 222 -4.05 -12.97 -0.08
C ASP A 222 -3.50 -11.60 -0.48
N ILE A 223 -2.87 -10.88 0.44
CA ILE A 223 -2.04 -9.72 0.10
C ILE A 223 -0.62 -10.24 -0.18
N VAL A 224 -0.13 -10.09 -1.41
CA VAL A 224 1.26 -10.41 -1.75
C VAL A 224 2.15 -9.23 -1.39
N CYS A 225 3.22 -9.50 -0.64
CA CYS A 225 4.21 -8.49 -0.25
C CYS A 225 5.53 -8.74 -0.98
N VAL A 226 5.91 -7.80 -1.83
CA VAL A 226 7.14 -7.82 -2.62
C VAL A 226 8.16 -6.89 -1.96
N GLY A 227 9.35 -7.41 -1.70
CA GLY A 227 10.47 -6.66 -1.14
C GLY A 227 11.03 -5.63 -2.11
N ALA A 228 12.00 -4.85 -1.62
CA ALA A 228 12.74 -3.93 -2.47
C ALA A 228 13.53 -4.69 -3.55
N TYR A 229 13.55 -4.15 -4.77
CA TYR A 229 14.40 -4.63 -5.86
C TYR A 229 15.02 -3.44 -6.60
N ARG A 230 16.01 -3.70 -7.46
CA ARG A 230 16.87 -2.64 -8.04
C ARG A 230 16.12 -1.45 -8.64
N SER A 231 15.00 -1.69 -9.33
CA SER A 231 14.19 -0.63 -9.95
C SER A 231 13.06 -0.10 -9.06
N ASN A 232 12.81 -0.71 -7.91
CA ASN A 232 11.81 -0.26 -6.94
C ASN A 232 12.31 -0.49 -5.50
N PRO A 233 12.94 0.52 -4.87
CA PRO A 233 13.48 0.40 -3.52
C PRO A 233 12.42 0.41 -2.42
N TYR A 234 11.15 0.71 -2.75
CA TYR A 234 10.02 0.76 -1.80
C TYR A 234 9.26 -0.56 -1.69
N GLY A 235 9.50 -1.48 -2.63
CA GLY A 235 8.76 -2.72 -2.77
C GLY A 235 7.40 -2.52 -3.42
N HIS A 236 6.62 -3.59 -3.49
CA HIS A 236 5.28 -3.57 -4.06
C HIS A 236 4.32 -4.41 -3.22
N ILE A 237 3.05 -4.01 -3.17
CA ILE A 237 2.02 -4.75 -2.45
C ILE A 237 0.75 -4.76 -3.28
N ALA A 238 0.09 -5.91 -3.33
CA ALA A 238 -1.11 -6.09 -4.14
C ALA A 238 -1.98 -7.23 -3.59
N ILE A 239 -3.23 -7.33 -4.04
CA ILE A 239 -4.13 -8.40 -3.63
C ILE A 239 -4.16 -9.47 -4.73
N VAL A 240 -3.95 -10.73 -4.38
CA VAL A 240 -3.94 -11.85 -5.33
C VAL A 240 -5.34 -12.05 -5.92
N ASN A 241 -5.45 -11.88 -7.23
CA ASN A 241 -6.69 -12.03 -7.98
C ASN A 241 -6.90 -13.46 -8.49
N SER A 242 -5.86 -14.08 -9.04
CA SER A 242 -5.92 -15.43 -9.57
C SER A 242 -4.53 -16.06 -9.66
N ILE A 243 -4.47 -17.39 -9.57
CA ILE A 243 -3.26 -18.18 -9.80
C ILE A 243 -3.48 -19.05 -11.03
N GLY A 244 -2.60 -18.93 -12.03
CA GLY A 244 -2.61 -19.77 -13.23
C GLY A 244 -2.07 -21.16 -12.95
N ALA A 245 -2.43 -22.13 -13.81
CA ALA A 245 -1.93 -23.51 -13.69
C ALA A 245 -0.40 -23.63 -13.83
N ASP A 246 0.23 -22.63 -14.45
CA ASP A 246 1.68 -22.47 -14.62
C ASP A 246 2.36 -21.75 -13.43
N GLY A 247 1.60 -21.42 -12.38
CA GLY A 247 2.10 -20.65 -11.23
C GLY A 247 2.24 -19.15 -11.51
N SER A 248 1.68 -18.63 -12.61
CA SER A 248 1.51 -17.19 -12.79
C SER A 248 0.57 -16.63 -11.72
N ILE A 249 0.89 -15.44 -11.20
CA ILE A 249 0.08 -14.77 -10.19
C ILE A 249 -0.45 -13.48 -10.83
N THR A 250 -1.76 -13.38 -10.97
CA THR A 250 -2.43 -12.13 -11.32
C THR A 250 -2.88 -11.45 -10.03
N VAL A 251 -2.65 -10.16 -9.95
CA VAL A 251 -2.99 -9.32 -8.80
C VAL A 251 -3.92 -8.20 -9.22
N MET A 252 -4.72 -7.74 -8.26
CA MET A 252 -5.34 -6.42 -8.28
C MET A 252 -4.41 -5.46 -7.54
N GLU A 253 -4.00 -4.40 -8.21
CA GLU A 253 -3.03 -3.44 -7.70
C GLU A 253 -3.40 -2.00 -8.02
N GLN A 254 -2.79 -1.09 -7.27
CA GLN A 254 -2.49 0.27 -7.71
C GLN A 254 -0.98 0.44 -7.80
N ASP A 255 -0.54 1.40 -8.59
CA ASP A 255 0.88 1.70 -8.75
C ASP A 255 1.08 3.21 -8.55
N GLY A 256 1.74 3.54 -7.45
CA GLY A 256 2.06 4.91 -7.05
C GLY A 256 2.95 5.66 -8.03
N PHE A 257 3.67 4.97 -8.92
CA PHE A 257 4.43 5.62 -10.00
C PHE A 257 3.54 6.06 -11.17
N THR A 258 2.41 5.38 -11.37
CA THR A 258 1.49 5.68 -12.49
C THR A 258 0.31 6.55 -12.08
N GLN A 259 0.04 6.69 -10.78
CA GLN A 259 -1.11 7.41 -10.22
C GLN A 259 -2.45 6.98 -10.86
N GLY A 260 -2.50 5.73 -11.31
CA GLY A 260 -3.61 5.13 -12.04
C GLY A 260 -4.65 4.48 -11.11
N PRO A 261 -5.86 4.20 -11.62
CA PRO A 261 -6.85 3.44 -10.88
C PRO A 261 -6.39 1.99 -10.63
N ALA A 262 -7.03 1.33 -9.68
CA ALA A 262 -6.81 -0.08 -9.43
C ALA A 262 -7.09 -0.90 -10.70
N ARG A 263 -6.17 -1.81 -11.02
CA ARG A 263 -6.21 -2.63 -12.24
C ARG A 263 -5.77 -4.06 -11.96
N LEU A 264 -6.06 -4.95 -12.91
CA LEU A 264 -5.53 -6.31 -12.88
C LEU A 264 -4.26 -6.40 -13.74
N ARG A 265 -3.22 -7.07 -13.22
CA ARG A 265 -2.08 -7.49 -14.03
C ARG A 265 -1.40 -8.74 -13.48
N ALA A 266 -0.60 -9.39 -14.33
CA ALA A 266 0.31 -10.44 -13.88
C ALA A 266 1.57 -9.82 -13.23
N LEU A 267 2.05 -10.45 -12.15
CA LEU A 267 3.35 -10.12 -11.58
C LEU A 267 4.48 -10.56 -12.51
N GLY A 268 5.46 -9.67 -12.71
CA GLY A 268 6.63 -9.95 -13.54
C GLY A 268 7.64 -10.88 -12.85
N PRO A 269 8.61 -11.44 -13.60
CA PRO A 269 9.64 -12.32 -13.02
C PRO A 269 10.45 -11.68 -11.89
N THR A 270 10.82 -10.40 -12.03
CA THR A 270 11.58 -9.67 -11.00
C THR A 270 10.81 -9.57 -9.69
N GLU A 271 9.52 -9.24 -9.75
CA GLU A 271 8.67 -9.12 -8.57
C GLU A 271 8.45 -10.49 -7.94
N ARG A 272 8.17 -11.52 -8.76
CA ARG A 272 8.04 -12.89 -8.27
C ARG A 272 9.31 -13.37 -7.56
N GLY A 273 10.49 -12.98 -8.03
CA GLY A 273 11.77 -13.26 -7.38
C GLY A 273 12.02 -12.45 -6.10
N ALA A 274 11.27 -11.39 -5.86
CA ALA A 274 11.37 -10.51 -4.69
C ALA A 274 10.20 -10.67 -3.70
N ILE A 275 9.31 -11.65 -3.89
CA ILE A 275 8.21 -11.92 -2.94
C ILE A 275 8.81 -12.29 -1.58
N GLN A 276 8.42 -11.54 -0.55
CA GLN A 276 8.75 -11.84 0.85
C GLN A 276 7.78 -12.86 1.45
N GLY A 277 6.53 -12.82 0.99
CA GLY A 277 5.47 -13.73 1.39
C GLY A 277 4.09 -13.19 1.06
N PHE A 278 3.09 -13.85 1.63
CA PHE A 278 1.68 -13.54 1.48
C PHE A 278 1.05 -13.37 2.87
N LEU A 279 0.19 -12.36 3.01
CA LEU A 279 -0.63 -12.16 4.19
C LEU A 279 -2.02 -12.69 3.88
N ARG A 280 -2.36 -13.83 4.48
CA ARG A 280 -3.62 -14.51 4.29
C ARG A 280 -4.64 -14.05 5.33
N PRO A 281 -5.76 -13.42 4.94
CA PRO A 281 -6.77 -12.98 5.90
C PRO A 281 -7.27 -14.14 6.78
N ARG A 282 -7.30 -13.91 8.09
CA ARG A 282 -7.88 -14.86 9.05
C ARG A 282 -9.40 -14.76 8.99
N THR A 283 -10.02 -15.87 8.63
CA THR A 283 -11.47 -15.95 8.38
C THR A 283 -12.28 -15.63 9.63
N GLU A 284 -11.77 -15.98 10.80
CA GLU A 284 -12.37 -15.69 12.11
C GLU A 284 -12.38 -14.20 12.47
N ARG A 285 -11.68 -13.35 11.71
CA ARG A 285 -11.63 -11.90 11.92
C ARG A 285 -12.42 -11.09 10.88
N LEU A 286 -12.93 -11.74 9.83
CA LEU A 286 -13.69 -11.05 8.78
C LEU A 286 -14.98 -10.47 9.36
N LYS A 287 -15.37 -9.27 8.89
CA LYS A 287 -16.62 -8.60 9.23
C LYS A 287 -17.63 -8.78 8.12
#